data_AF-V9FV33-F1
#
_entry.id   AF-V9FV33-F1
#
_cell.length_a   1.000
_cell.length_b   1.000
_cell.length_c   1.000
_cell.angle_alpha   90.00
_cell.angle_beta   90.00
_cell.angle_gamma   90.00
#
_symmetry.space_group_name_H-M   'P 1'
#
loop_
_entity.id
_entity.type
_entity.pdbx_description
1 polymer ?
#
loop_
_entity_poly.entity_id
_entity_poly.type
_entity_poly.pdbx_seq_one_letter_code
_entity_poly.pdbx_strand_id
1 'polypeptide(L)'
;MIHDRDHDLYVPCFYILVDTKDHWTYWNVFQWIKIQTDIACVPSVVVWDFEQALHIGIRDQFESAHIVGCLFYWKQAIRRKMISLGITRAEVAAAMEPGVLDLLTVLPVKC
;
A
#
# COMPACT_ATOMS: atom_id res chain seq x y z
N MET A 1 10.51 -2.00 2.31
CA MET A 1 11.01 -2.44 3.63
C MET A 1 11.88 -3.65 3.41
N ILE A 2 12.92 -3.83 4.21
CA ILE A 2 13.76 -5.04 4.22
C ILE A 2 13.53 -5.74 5.55
N HIS A 3 13.37 -7.07 5.52
CA HIS A 3 13.31 -7.88 6.73
C HIS A 3 14.72 -8.06 7.29
N ASP A 4 14.94 -7.50 8.48
CA ASP A 4 16.11 -7.76 9.29
C ASP A 4 15.83 -8.99 10.14
N ARG A 5 16.53 -10.09 9.82
CA ARG A 5 16.32 -11.39 10.46
C ARG A 5 16.87 -11.44 11.87
N ASP A 6 17.92 -10.68 12.16
CA ASP A 6 18.59 -10.73 13.46
C ASP A 6 17.70 -10.12 14.56
N HIS A 7 16.86 -9.16 14.17
CA HIS A 7 15.95 -8.44 15.07
C HIS A 7 14.46 -8.74 14.80
N ASP A 8 14.16 -9.63 13.85
CA ASP A 8 12.82 -9.97 13.37
C ASP A 8 11.91 -8.76 13.11
N LEU A 9 12.43 -7.79 12.36
CA LEU A 9 11.71 -6.54 12.09
C LEU A 9 11.84 -6.10 10.63
N TYR A 10 10.91 -5.28 10.17
CA TYR A 10 10.93 -4.69 8.83
C TYR A 10 11.43 -3.25 8.90
N VAL A 11 12.58 -2.98 8.28
CA VAL A 11 13.20 -1.65 8.24
C VAL A 11 12.76 -0.89 6.98
N PRO A 12 12.33 0.37 7.08
CA PRO A 12 12.13 1.23 5.91
C PRO A 12 13.44 1.44 5.15
N CYS A 13 13.43 1.22 3.83
CA CYS A 13 14.63 1.39 2.99
C CYS A 13 14.81 2.85 2.52
N PHE A 14 13.69 3.53 2.28
CA PHE A 14 13.64 4.89 1.77
C PHE A 14 12.62 5.69 2.56
N TYR A 15 12.99 6.93 2.88
CA TYR A 15 12.07 7.94 3.39
C TYR A 15 12.12 9.13 2.44
N ILE A 16 11.03 9.34 1.70
CA ILE A 16 10.97 10.35 0.63
C ILE A 16 9.79 11.26 0.96
N LEU A 17 10.11 12.53 1.26
CA LEU A 17 9.12 13.56 1.50
C LEU A 17 8.76 14.21 0.16
N VAL A 18 7.47 14.33 -0.11
CA VAL A 18 6.93 14.99 -1.31
C VAL A 18 5.94 16.08 -0.90
N ASP A 19 5.85 17.12 -1.72
CA ASP A 19 4.97 18.28 -1.52
C ASP A 19 3.63 18.14 -2.24
N THR A 20 3.55 17.28 -3.27
CA THR A 20 2.32 17.00 -4.01
C THR A 20 2.05 15.50 -4.15
N LYS A 21 0.85 15.21 -4.64
CA LYS A 21 0.29 13.85 -4.85
C LYS A 21 -0.10 13.63 -6.31
N ASP A 22 0.69 14.17 -7.23
CA ASP A 22 0.44 14.02 -8.66
C ASP A 22 1.34 12.97 -9.29
N HIS A 23 1.00 12.62 -10.52
CA HIS A 23 1.68 11.56 -11.26
C HIS A 23 3.17 11.84 -11.44
N TRP A 24 3.55 13.08 -11.73
CA TRP A 24 4.94 13.44 -12.02
C TRP A 24 5.80 13.36 -10.77
N THR A 25 5.26 13.77 -9.63
CA THR A 25 5.93 13.62 -8.34
C THR A 25 6.23 12.15 -8.05
N TYR A 26 5.26 11.24 -8.21
CA TYR A 26 5.50 9.82 -7.98
C TYR A 26 6.43 9.18 -9.01
N TRP A 27 6.32 9.56 -10.28
CA TRP A 27 7.26 9.12 -11.31
C TRP A 27 8.70 9.45 -10.92
N ASN A 28 8.94 10.69 -10.46
CA ASN A 28 10.26 11.11 -9.99
C ASN A 28 10.70 10.32 -8.75
N VAL A 29 9.84 10.15 -7.74
CA VAL A 29 10.14 9.36 -6.53
C VAL A 29 10.69 7.97 -6.89
N PHE A 30 10.03 7.27 -7.82
CA PHE A 30 10.45 5.94 -8.24
C PHE A 30 11.74 5.95 -9.08
N GLN A 31 11.97 6.99 -9.89
CA GLN A 31 13.26 7.19 -10.55
C GLN A 31 14.40 7.37 -9.56
N TRP A 32 14.22 8.19 -8.52
CA TRP A 32 15.23 8.36 -7.47
C TRP A 32 15.55 7.04 -6.79
N ILE A 33 14.54 6.21 -6.50
CA ILE A 33 14.75 4.86 -5.94
C ILE A 33 15.57 3.99 -6.89
N LYS A 34 15.26 3.98 -8.19
CA LYS A 34 16.06 3.22 -9.17
C LYS A 34 17.51 3.70 -9.22
N ILE A 35 17.73 5.01 -9.34
CA ILE A 35 19.07 5.59 -9.38
C ILE A 35 19.86 5.23 -8.12
N GLN A 36 19.25 5.38 -6.95
CA GLN A 36 19.91 5.10 -5.66
C GLN A 36 20.20 3.61 -5.44
N THR A 37 19.50 2.73 -6.15
CA THR A 37 19.73 1.28 -6.12
C THR A 37 20.57 0.80 -7.29
N ASP A 38 21.17 1.70 -8.07
CA ASP A 38 21.89 1.36 -9.31
C ASP A 38 21.04 0.48 -10.24
N ILE A 39 19.75 0.81 -10.32
CA ILE A 39 18.70 0.15 -11.10
C ILE A 39 18.42 -1.30 -10.62
N ALA A 40 19.01 -1.74 -9.50
CA ALA A 40 18.80 -3.09 -8.95
C ALA A 40 17.41 -3.30 -8.33
N CYS A 41 16.65 -2.24 -8.05
CA CYS A 41 15.29 -2.36 -7.54
C CYS A 41 14.31 -2.80 -8.64
N VAL A 42 14.05 -4.11 -8.71
CA VAL A 42 13.08 -4.72 -9.63
C VAL A 42 12.03 -5.51 -8.83
N PRO A 43 10.99 -4.85 -8.31
CA PRO A 43 9.98 -5.51 -7.48
C PRO A 43 9.09 -6.42 -8.32
N SER A 44 8.79 -7.63 -7.83
CA SER A 44 7.77 -8.50 -8.41
C SER A 44 6.35 -8.08 -8.03
N VAL A 45 6.20 -7.48 -6.84
CA VAL A 45 4.92 -7.01 -6.30
C VAL A 45 5.13 -5.63 -5.68
N VAL A 46 4.20 -4.72 -5.93
CA VAL A 46 4.11 -3.43 -5.23
C VAL A 46 2.76 -3.34 -4.51
N VAL A 47 2.82 -3.10 -3.20
CA VAL A 47 1.65 -2.96 -2.34
C VAL A 47 1.45 -1.49 -1.99
N TRP A 48 0.26 -0.92 -2.24
CA TRP A 48 0.03 0.52 -2.03
C TRP A 48 -1.42 0.90 -1.63
N ASP A 49 -1.65 2.16 -1.23
CA ASP A 49 -2.88 2.77 -0.70
C ASP A 49 -3.99 3.19 -1.72
N PHE A 50 -4.02 2.59 -2.93
CA PHE A 50 -5.02 2.81 -4.00
C PHE A 50 -5.08 4.23 -4.62
N GLU A 51 -4.09 5.08 -4.38
CA GLU A 51 -4.05 6.40 -5.04
C GLU A 51 -3.77 6.29 -6.56
N GLN A 52 -4.60 6.95 -7.39
CA GLN A 52 -4.54 6.81 -8.85
C GLN A 52 -3.22 7.31 -9.45
N ALA A 53 -2.76 8.49 -9.05
CA ALA A 53 -1.52 9.08 -9.56
C ALA A 53 -0.32 8.17 -9.32
N LEU A 54 -0.31 7.52 -8.15
CA LEU A 54 0.73 6.60 -7.78
C LEU A 54 0.63 5.26 -8.52
N HIS A 55 -0.58 4.75 -8.76
CA HIS A 55 -0.77 3.58 -9.61
C HIS A 55 -0.12 3.79 -10.99
N ILE A 56 -0.36 4.94 -11.61
CA ILE A 56 0.23 5.29 -12.91
C ILE A 56 1.76 5.40 -12.77
N GLY A 57 2.25 6.07 -11.72
CA GLY A 57 3.69 6.17 -11.46
C GLY A 57 4.38 4.81 -11.29
N ILE A 58 3.75 3.84 -10.61
CA ILE A 58 4.29 2.47 -10.51
C ILE A 58 4.31 1.81 -11.88
N ARG A 59 3.23 1.92 -12.68
CA ARG A 59 3.15 1.27 -14.00
C ARG A 59 4.23 1.76 -14.96
N ASP A 60 4.49 3.05 -14.97
CA ASP A 60 5.53 3.63 -15.83
C ASP A 60 6.95 3.20 -15.42
N GLN A 61 7.14 2.90 -14.13
CA GLN A 61 8.46 2.66 -13.56
C GLN A 61 8.75 1.17 -13.38
N PHE A 62 7.76 0.39 -13.06
CA PHE A 62 7.87 -1.03 -12.75
C PHE A 62 6.78 -1.77 -13.51
N GLU A 63 6.83 -1.73 -14.83
CA GLU A 63 5.82 -2.30 -15.73
C GLU A 63 5.51 -3.78 -15.42
N SER A 64 6.55 -4.55 -15.07
CA SER A 64 6.46 -5.97 -14.74
C SER A 64 5.93 -6.25 -13.34
N ALA A 65 5.85 -5.24 -12.47
CA ALA A 65 5.42 -5.45 -11.09
C ALA A 65 3.91 -5.68 -11.01
N HIS A 66 3.53 -6.70 -10.24
CA HIS A 66 2.13 -6.92 -9.91
C HIS A 66 1.68 -5.91 -8.85
N ILE A 67 0.69 -5.09 -9.17
CA ILE A 67 0.16 -4.07 -8.25
C ILE A 67 -0.95 -4.69 -7.40
N VAL A 68 -0.79 -4.64 -6.08
CA VAL A 68 -1.75 -5.15 -5.10
C VAL A 68 -2.18 -4.05 -4.15
N GLY A 69 -3.46 -4.05 -3.80
CA GLY A 69 -4.00 -3.14 -2.80
C GLY A 69 -3.51 -3.46 -1.39
N CYS A 70 -3.13 -2.45 -0.63
CA CYS A 70 -2.71 -2.63 0.76
C CYS A 70 -3.92 -2.88 1.67
N LEU A 71 -4.01 -4.09 2.24
CA LEU A 71 -5.05 -4.47 3.19
C LEU A 71 -5.11 -3.52 4.40
N PHE A 72 -3.95 -3.08 4.91
CA PHE A 72 -3.87 -2.16 6.03
C PHE A 72 -4.54 -0.82 5.72
N TYR A 73 -4.16 -0.16 4.61
CA TYR A 73 -4.77 1.11 4.20
C TYR A 73 -6.26 0.96 3.89
N TRP A 74 -6.66 -0.17 3.30
CA TRP A 74 -8.08 -0.47 3.07
C TRP A 74 -8.87 -0.58 4.38
N LYS A 75 -8.42 -1.39 5.34
CA LYS A 75 -9.05 -1.50 6.67
C LYS A 75 -9.06 -0.15 7.39
N GLN A 76 -7.98 0.62 7.28
CA GLN A 76 -7.89 1.96 7.87
C GLN A 76 -8.92 2.93 7.26
N ALA A 77 -9.11 2.90 5.94
CA ALA A 77 -10.12 3.71 5.25
C ALA A 77 -11.54 3.32 5.66
N ILE A 78 -11.84 2.02 5.72
CA ILE A 78 -13.14 1.52 6.20
C ILE A 78 -13.38 1.97 7.64
N ARG A 79 -12.39 1.79 8.53
CA ARG A 79 -12.49 2.24 9.92
C ARG A 79 -12.86 3.71 10.02
N ARG A 80 -12.17 4.59 9.29
CA ARG A 80 -12.48 6.04 9.27
C ARG A 80 -13.92 6.28 8.79
N LYS A 81 -14.35 5.56 7.74
CA LYS A 81 -15.70 5.70 7.20
C LYS A 81 -16.77 5.24 8.19
N MET A 82 -16.59 4.09 8.83
CA MET A 82 -17.52 3.57 9.84
C MET A 82 -17.69 4.56 11.01
N ILE A 83 -16.60 5.13 11.50
CA ILE A 83 -16.64 6.16 12.55
C ILE A 83 -17.41 7.40 12.07
N SER A 84 -17.17 7.86 10.83
CA SER A 84 -17.89 9.01 10.27
C SER A 84 -19.40 8.78 10.09
N LEU A 85 -19.82 7.52 9.97
CA LEU A 85 -21.22 7.11 9.87
C LEU A 85 -21.87 6.92 11.25
N GLY A 86 -21.14 7.13 12.35
CA GLY A 86 -21.67 6.99 13.71
C GLY A 86 -21.72 5.56 14.24
N ILE A 87 -21.08 4.60 13.57
CA ILE A 87 -20.99 3.21 14.05
C ILE A 87 -20.20 3.19 15.38
N THR A 88 -20.65 2.37 16.33
CA THR A 88 -20.04 2.36 17.66
C THR A 88 -18.60 1.86 17.61
N ARG A 89 -17.77 2.31 18.55
CA ARG A 89 -16.36 1.86 18.62
C ARG A 89 -16.23 0.35 18.81
N ALA A 90 -17.18 -0.27 19.51
CA ALA A 90 -17.21 -1.72 19.72
C ALA A 90 -17.45 -2.48 18.41
N GLU A 91 -18.43 -2.03 17.61
CA GLU A 91 -18.71 -2.62 16.29
C GLU A 91 -17.57 -2.36 15.30
N VAL A 92 -16.96 -1.17 15.34
CA VAL A 92 -15.76 -0.86 14.54
C VAL A 92 -14.61 -1.78 14.92
N ALA A 93 -14.36 -2.00 16.22
CA ALA A 93 -13.31 -2.91 16.66
C ALA A 93 -13.58 -4.34 16.19
N ALA A 94 -14.81 -4.83 16.38
CA ALA A 94 -15.22 -6.16 15.92
C ALA A 94 -15.04 -6.33 14.40
N ALA A 95 -15.35 -5.31 13.60
CA ALA A 95 -15.13 -5.35 12.14
C ALA A 95 -13.65 -5.35 11.75
N MET A 96 -12.77 -4.78 12.58
CA MET A 96 -11.32 -4.73 12.33
C MET A 96 -10.60 -6.00 12.76
N GLU A 97 -11.24 -6.92 13.48
CA GLU A 97 -10.66 -8.22 13.83
C GLU A 97 -10.27 -9.03 12.59
N PRO A 98 -9.24 -9.90 12.70
CA PRO A 98 -8.86 -10.81 11.62
C PRO A 98 -10.03 -11.73 11.21
N GLY A 99 -10.17 -12.00 9.92
CA GLY A 99 -11.19 -12.89 9.39
C GLY A 99 -12.60 -12.29 9.28
N VAL A 100 -12.78 -11.01 9.60
CA VAL A 100 -14.08 -10.33 9.48
C VAL A 100 -14.16 -9.55 8.18
N LEU A 101 -13.61 -8.35 8.11
CA LEU A 101 -13.62 -7.56 6.88
C LEU A 101 -12.60 -8.08 5.85
N ASP A 102 -11.44 -8.54 6.29
CA ASP A 102 -10.39 -9.09 5.42
C ASP A 102 -10.81 -10.38 4.71
N LEU A 103 -11.84 -11.09 5.21
CA LEU A 103 -12.43 -12.20 4.47
C LEU A 103 -12.96 -11.74 3.09
N LEU A 104 -13.46 -10.50 2.99
CA LEU A 104 -13.98 -9.96 1.74
C LEU A 104 -12.91 -9.86 0.64
N THR A 105 -11.62 -9.81 0.99
CA THR A 105 -10.53 -9.72 0.00
C THR A 105 -10.10 -11.07 -0.56
N VAL A 106 -10.60 -12.18 0.01
CA VAL A 106 -10.26 -13.55 -0.42
C VAL A 106 -11.48 -14.32 -0.94
N LEU A 107 -12.67 -13.73 -0.87
CA LEU A 107 -13.86 -14.33 -1.47
C LEU A 107 -13.71 -14.38 -2.99
N PRO A 108 -13.97 -15.53 -3.64
CA PRO A 108 -13.97 -15.60 -5.08
C PRO A 108 -15.07 -14.70 -5.63
N VAL A 109 -14.73 -13.90 -6.64
CA VAL A 109 -15.72 -13.19 -7.43
C VAL A 109 -16.54 -14.27 -8.14
N LYS A 110 -17.83 -14.40 -7.81
CA LYS A 110 -18.73 -15.23 -8.62
C LYS A 110 -18.83 -14.56 -9.99
N CYS A 111 -18.15 -15.12 -10.98
CA CYS A 111 -18.36 -14.80 -12.39
C CYS A 111 -19.76 -15.22 -12.83
#